data_AF-X1V0L3-F1
#
_entry.id   AF-X1V0L3-F1
#
_cell.length_a   1.000
_cell.length_b   1.000
_cell.length_c   1.000
_cell.angle_alpha   90.00
_cell.angle_beta   90.00
_cell.angle_gamma   90.00
#
_symmetry.space_group_name_H-M   'P 1'
#
loop_
_entity.id
_entity.type
_entity.pdbx_description
1 polymer ?
#
loop_
_entity_poly.entity_id
_entity_poly.type
_entity_poly.pdbx_seq_one_letter_code
_entity_poly.pdbx_strand_id
1 'polypeptide(L)' 'GPVLSERIIEYRNKNGFFGVIDDIKDVSGIGEKKFEGIKDLICVQ' A
#
# COMPACT_ATOMS: atom_id res chain seq x y z
N GLY A 1 9.53 -1.50 -7.56
CA GLY A 1 10.96 -1.47 -7.18
C GLY A 1 11.08 -1.80 -5.70
N PRO A 2 12.23 -2.33 -5.25
CA PRO A 2 12.41 -2.92 -3.91
C PRO A 2 12.00 -1.99 -2.76
N VAL A 3 12.35 -0.70 -2.87
CA VAL A 3 12.03 0.34 -1.89
C VAL A 3 10.53 0.46 -1.60
N LEU A 4 9.67 0.30 -2.61
CA LEU A 4 8.22 0.42 -2.42
C LEU A 4 7.68 -0.79 -1.66
N SER A 5 8.14 -1.98 -2.01
CA SER A 5 7.75 -3.23 -1.37
C SER A 5 8.15 -3.25 0.11
N GLU A 6 9.36 -2.78 0.44
CA GLU A 6 9.80 -2.64 1.84
C GLU A 6 8.88 -1.70 2.64
N ARG A 7 8.50 -0.55 2.07
CA ARG A 7 7.61 0.40 2.75
C ARG A 7 6.21 -0.16 3.01
N ILE A 8 5.67 -0.96 2.09
CA ILE A 8 4.38 -1.64 2.30
C ILE A 8 4.50 -2.61 3.48
N ILE A 9 5.59 -3.36 3.57
CA ILE A 9 5.85 -4.29 4.68
C ILE A 9 6.05 -3.52 5.99
N GLU A 10 6.80 -2.42 5.97
CA GLU A 10 7.05 -1.59 7.15
C GLU A 10 5.77 -0.93 7.66
N TYR A 11 4.95 -0.40 6.76
CA TYR A 11 3.61 0.13 7.09
C TYR A 11 2.75 -0.95 7.75
N ARG A 12 2.71 -2.15 7.15
CA ARG A 12 1.96 -3.28 7.71
C ARG A 12 2.46 -3.71 9.07
N ASN A 13 3.78 -3.66 9.32
CA ASN A 13 4.34 -3.99 10.62
C ASN A 13 4.05 -2.93 11.69
N LYS A 14 4.00 -1.65 11.33
CA LYS A 14 3.70 -0.54 12.25
C LYS A 14 2.21 -0.36 12.53
N ASN A 15 1.40 -0.37 11.48
CA ASN A 15 -0.03 -0.06 11.55
C ASN A 15 -0.93 -1.30 11.59
N GLY A 16 -0.38 -2.48 11.29
CA GLY A 16 -1.14 -3.72 11.20
C GLY A 16 -1.63 -4.03 9.78
N PHE A 17 -2.62 -4.90 9.66
CA PHE A 17 -3.16 -5.28 8.35
C PHE A 17 -3.90 -4.12 7.68
N PHE A 18 -3.81 -4.05 6.35
CA PHE A 18 -4.59 -3.12 5.54
C PHE A 18 -6.08 -3.47 5.66
N GLY A 19 -6.89 -2.59 6.25
CA GLY A 19 -8.33 -2.81 6.39
C GLY A 19 -9.11 -2.42 5.14
N VAL A 20 -8.63 -1.39 4.43
CA VAL A 20 -9.18 -0.95 3.15
C VAL A 20 -8.06 -0.80 2.13
N ILE A 21 -8.41 -0.89 0.85
CA ILE A 21 -7.43 -0.61 -0.22
C ILE A 21 -6.84 0.80 -0.10
N ASP A 22 -7.56 1.75 0.50
CA ASP A 22 -7.12 3.14 0.65
C ASP A 22 -5.90 3.29 1.57
N ASP A 23 -5.73 2.42 2.58
CA ASP A 23 -4.57 2.44 3.49
C ASP A 23 -3.24 2.33 2.74
N ILE A 24 -3.24 1.74 1.55
CA ILE A 24 -2.02 1.64 0.75
C ILE A 24 -1.52 3.02 0.28
N LYS A 25 -2.38 4.05 0.26
CA LYS A 25 -2.00 5.43 -0.08
C LYS A 25 -1.18 6.09 1.03
N ASP A 26 -1.35 5.67 2.28
CA ASP A 26 -0.52 6.13 3.39
C ASP A 26 0.91 5.57 3.32
N VAL A 27 1.16 4.57 2.47
CA VAL A 27 2.50 4.08 2.20
C VAL A 27 3.28 5.12 1.40
N SER A 28 4.31 5.69 2.03
CA SER A 28 5.21 6.65 1.38
C SER A 28 5.74 6.15 0.02
N GLY A 29 5.44 6.89 -1.05
CA GLY A 29 5.85 6.55 -2.42
C GLY A 29 4.79 5.84 -3.26
N ILE A 30 3.63 5.54 -2.68
CA ILE A 30 2.38 5.25 -3.38
C ILE A 30 1.58 6.55 -3.46
N GLY A 31 1.79 7.31 -4.53
CA GLY A 31 0.91 8.44 -4.86
C GLY A 31 -0.34 7.97 -5.60
N GLU A 32 -1.31 8.87 -5.78
CA GLU A 32 -2.59 8.59 -6.45
C GLU A 32 -2.42 7.88 -7.80
N LYS A 33 -1.52 8.36 -8.68
CA LYS A 33 -1.27 7.70 -9.98
C LYS A 33 -0.86 6.24 -9.87
N LYS A 34 -0.03 5.90 -8.88
CA LYS A 34 0.39 4.51 -8.69
C LYS A 34 -0.73 3.70 -8.07
N PHE A 35 -1.39 4.25 -7.06
CA PHE A 35 -2.56 3.65 -6.43
C PHE A 35 -3.62 3.30 -7.47
N GLU A 36 -3.99 4.22 -8.35
CA GLU A 36 -5.05 4.04 -9.34
C GLU A 36 -4.76 2.89 -10.30
N GLY A 37 -3.48 2.65 -10.64
CA GLY A 37 -3.08 1.53 -11.49
C GLY A 37 -2.97 0.18 -10.78
N ILE A 38 -2.96 0.17 -9.44
CA ILE A 38 -2.85 -1.06 -8.64
C ILE A 38 -4.07 -1.31 -7.75
N LYS A 39 -5.01 -0.38 -7.63
CA LYS A 39 -6.18 -0.49 -6.73
C LYS A 39 -7.02 -1.72 -7.04
N ASP A 40 -7.18 -2.05 -8.32
CA ASP A 40 -7.91 -3.23 -8.80
C ASP A 40 -7.12 -4.54 -8.61
N LEU A 41 -5.81 -4.45 -8.37
CA LEU A 41 -4.92 -5.58 -8.10
C LEU A 41 -4.73 -5.82 -6.60
N ILE A 42 -5.16 -4.90 -5.75
CA ILE A 42 -5.07 -5.02 -4.30
C ILE A 42 -6.40 -5.59 -3.79
N CYS A 43 -6.31 -6.71 -3.07
CA CYS A 43 -7.44 -7.31 -2.39
C CYS A 43 -7.14 -7.35 -0.90
N VAL A 44 -7.99 -6.71 -0.10
CA VAL A 44 -7.98 -6.76 1.37
C VAL A 44 -9.17 -7.60 1.82
N GLN A 45 -8.99 -8.39 2.88
CA GLN A 45 -9.92 -9.46 3.27
C GLN A 45 -10.44 -9.26 4.70
#